data_AF-A0AAW8DEV3-F1
#
_entry.id   AF-A0AAW8DEV3-F1
#
_cell.length_a   1.000
_cell.length_b   1.000
_cell.length_c   1.000
_cell.angle_alpha   90.00
_cell.angle_beta   90.00
_cell.angle_gamma   90.00
#
_symmetry.space_group_name_H-M   'P 1'
#
loop_
_entity.id
_entity.type
_entity.pdbx_description
1 polymer ?
#
loop_
_entity_poly.entity_id
_entity_poly.type
_entity_poly.pdbx_seq_one_letter_code
_entity_poly.pdbx_strand_id
1 'polypeptide(L)'
;MDFKIVTGKGALVVPGLQTVRTLSLTLNETELQVNCVTSQGIQVIVEGVVIYKIGDAAPFIANAARRFLGQQPKMESQVYNVFEGHLRSIIGSMTMEEIIRERDKLASLVRSASGIEMEKLGLVVDSLQIKDLQDPTGYIQNLAKPHIAQVKMEARIAEATRNREAAEKEAEAAAQIADAQSISAIKQSAAQANAETARANAAQAGPLADATARQQVVVQETEVAKLEADREEQKLQTSIRKPADAKAYAQRTEAEAQKAADISASEARARRTELEAQANARKVEVEAQANATAAAAIAGATKITGEAEAAATRARGDAAASAIKAKSLAEADGIKARAEALGTNQEAVISQQLAENMPAIVAAAAEPFAHVGNLTVLNGGEGLNSMVGGILSQVGNYLPSITAALKNGKEPPKRPTKTPDA
;
A
#
# COMPACT_ATOMS: atom_id res chain seq x y z
N MET A 1 33.29 52.27 -104.35
CA MET A 1 32.22 51.60 -105.11
C MET A 1 30.94 52.34 -104.82
N ASP A 2 30.50 53.17 -105.75
CA ASP A 2 29.24 53.90 -105.61
C ASP A 2 28.12 53.01 -106.13
N PHE A 3 27.28 52.52 -105.23
CA PHE A 3 26.08 51.76 -105.56
C PHE A 3 24.87 52.63 -105.26
N LYS A 4 23.92 52.67 -106.20
CA LYS A 4 22.65 53.37 -106.03
C LYS A 4 21.72 52.52 -105.16
N ILE A 5 21.46 52.98 -103.93
CA ILE A 5 20.50 52.32 -103.02
C ILE A 5 19.10 52.80 -103.38
N VAL A 6 18.18 51.85 -103.55
CA VAL A 6 16.76 52.14 -103.80
C VAL A 6 15.95 51.27 -102.85
N THR A 7 15.17 51.91 -101.98
CA THR A 7 14.26 51.26 -101.03
C THR A 7 12.83 51.70 -101.31
N GLY A 8 11.88 50.75 -101.28
CA GLY A 8 10.44 51.02 -101.40
C GLY A 8 9.96 51.63 -102.73
N LYS A 9 10.83 51.83 -103.71
CA LYS A 9 10.52 52.44 -105.02
C LYS A 9 11.15 51.62 -106.16
N GLY A 10 10.55 51.71 -107.34
CA GLY A 10 11.15 51.15 -108.57
C GLY A 10 12.28 52.04 -109.08
N ALA A 11 13.29 51.42 -109.70
CA ALA A 11 14.34 52.14 -110.43
C ALA A 11 14.53 51.52 -111.80
N LEU A 12 14.70 52.38 -112.81
CA LEU A 12 15.04 51.94 -114.16
C LEU A 12 16.49 51.48 -114.17
N VAL A 13 16.71 50.24 -114.61
CA VAL A 13 18.02 49.59 -114.68
C VAL A 13 18.32 49.35 -116.14
N VAL A 14 19.45 49.88 -116.62
CA VAL A 14 19.86 49.71 -118.01
C VAL A 14 20.55 48.35 -118.17
N PRO A 15 19.96 47.38 -118.89
CA PRO A 15 20.56 46.06 -119.07
C PRO A 15 21.91 46.19 -119.80
N GLY A 16 22.93 45.46 -119.33
CA GLY A 16 24.29 45.45 -119.88
C GLY A 16 25.29 46.43 -119.23
N LEU A 17 24.82 47.53 -118.64
CA LEU A 17 25.67 48.50 -117.92
C LEU A 17 25.50 48.45 -116.40
N GLN A 18 24.36 47.95 -115.91
CA GLN A 18 24.03 47.93 -114.49
C GLN A 18 23.61 46.53 -114.04
N THR A 19 24.12 46.09 -112.88
CA THR A 19 23.71 44.85 -112.22
C THR A 19 22.89 45.14 -110.98
N VAL A 20 21.73 44.49 -110.84
CA VAL A 20 20.88 44.60 -109.66
C VAL A 20 21.17 43.45 -108.71
N ARG A 21 21.22 43.76 -107.42
CA ARG A 21 21.27 42.77 -106.35
C ARG A 21 20.31 43.19 -105.24
N THR A 22 19.53 42.24 -104.76
CA THR A 22 18.55 42.47 -103.70
C THR A 22 19.18 42.23 -102.33
N LEU A 23 18.84 43.08 -101.36
CA LEU A 23 19.23 42.93 -99.96
C LEU A 23 17.95 42.85 -99.13
N SER A 24 17.77 41.78 -98.35
CA SER A 24 16.60 41.66 -97.48
C SER A 24 16.77 42.56 -96.27
N LEU A 25 15.76 43.37 -95.96
CA LEU A 25 15.70 44.19 -94.75
C LEU A 25 14.83 43.55 -93.65
N THR A 26 14.46 42.27 -93.83
CA THR A 26 13.67 41.53 -92.85
C THR A 26 14.47 41.29 -91.57
N LEU A 27 13.71 41.04 -90.50
CA LEU A 27 14.25 40.63 -89.21
C LEU A 27 14.89 39.25 -89.32
N ASN A 28 16.06 39.10 -88.71
CA ASN A 28 16.79 37.85 -88.59
C ASN A 28 17.02 37.54 -87.11
N GLU A 29 17.17 36.26 -86.83
CA GLU A 29 17.47 35.74 -85.50
C GLU A 29 18.81 35.01 -85.55
N THR A 30 19.60 35.13 -84.48
CA THR A 30 20.80 34.32 -84.28
C THR A 30 20.77 33.77 -82.86
N GLU A 31 20.80 32.46 -82.76
CA GLU A 31 20.96 31.76 -81.48
C GLU A 31 22.42 31.81 -81.05
N LEU A 32 22.63 32.10 -79.77
CA LEU A 32 23.93 32.19 -79.14
C LEU A 32 24.06 31.03 -78.15
N GLN A 33 25.16 30.30 -78.21
CA GLN A 33 25.53 29.30 -77.20
C GLN A 33 27.02 29.49 -76.88
N VAL A 34 27.29 30.21 -75.80
CA VAL A 34 28.65 30.66 -75.48
C VAL A 34 29.16 29.98 -74.23
N ASN A 35 30.24 29.20 -74.37
CA ASN A 35 30.99 28.70 -73.23
C ASN A 35 31.99 29.76 -72.76
N CYS A 36 31.88 30.13 -71.49
CA CYS A 36 32.69 31.16 -70.85
C CYS A 36 32.90 30.86 -69.36
N VAL A 37 33.71 31.70 -68.72
CA VAL A 37 34.09 31.53 -67.31
C VAL A 37 33.76 32.84 -66.60
N THR A 38 33.15 32.74 -65.41
CA THR A 38 32.83 33.91 -64.58
C THR A 38 34.08 34.49 -63.91
N SER A 39 33.95 35.64 -63.24
CA SER A 39 35.06 36.24 -62.46
C SER A 39 35.58 35.31 -61.35
N GLN A 40 34.77 34.36 -60.89
CA GLN A 40 35.10 33.37 -59.86
C GLN A 40 35.77 32.10 -60.44
N GLY A 41 35.96 32.01 -61.76
CA GLY A 41 36.53 30.81 -62.39
C GLY A 41 35.53 29.68 -62.63
N ILE A 42 34.22 29.94 -62.49
CA ILE A 42 33.16 28.93 -62.69
C ILE A 42 32.81 28.88 -64.18
N GLN A 43 32.81 27.67 -64.77
CA GLN A 43 32.43 27.47 -66.16
C GLN A 43 30.91 27.59 -66.32
N VAL A 44 30.48 28.36 -67.32
CA VAL A 44 29.07 28.59 -67.60
C VAL A 44 28.82 28.61 -69.10
N ILE A 45 27.73 27.96 -69.51
CA ILE A 45 27.23 27.95 -70.88
C ILE A 45 26.00 28.84 -70.88
N VAL A 46 26.09 29.94 -71.63
CA VAL A 46 25.00 30.91 -71.74
C VAL A 46 24.34 30.73 -73.09
N GLU A 47 23.03 30.49 -73.05
CA GLU A 47 22.19 30.41 -74.23
C GLU A 47 21.37 31.69 -74.35
N GLY A 48 21.36 32.27 -75.55
CA GLY A 48 20.68 33.52 -75.80
C GLY A 48 20.20 33.63 -77.24
N VAL A 49 19.37 34.64 -77.48
CA VAL A 49 18.89 34.97 -78.81
C VAL A 49 19.06 36.44 -79.06
N VAL A 50 19.66 36.75 -80.21
CA VAL A 50 19.74 38.10 -80.74
C VAL A 50 18.80 38.21 -81.91
N ILE A 51 17.90 39.19 -81.81
CA ILE A 51 17.03 39.60 -82.89
C ILE A 51 17.56 40.90 -83.45
N TYR A 52 17.82 40.93 -84.75
CA TYR A 52 18.41 42.08 -85.43
C TYR A 52 17.87 42.23 -86.85
N LYS A 53 18.03 43.43 -87.39
CA LYS A 53 17.71 43.74 -88.78
C LYS A 53 18.72 44.73 -89.36
N ILE A 54 18.68 44.91 -90.67
CA ILE A 54 19.41 46.01 -91.30
C ILE A 54 18.70 47.32 -90.96
N GLY A 55 19.44 48.34 -90.56
CA GLY A 55 18.84 49.64 -90.21
C GLY A 55 18.19 50.30 -91.43
N ASP A 56 17.05 50.96 -91.21
CA ASP A 56 16.24 51.53 -92.29
C ASP A 56 16.86 52.79 -92.93
N ALA A 57 17.81 53.44 -92.24
CA ALA A 57 18.46 54.63 -92.76
C ALA A 57 19.54 54.30 -93.80
N ALA A 58 19.68 55.16 -94.81
CA ALA A 58 20.66 55.01 -95.89
C ALA A 58 22.10 54.62 -95.48
N PRO A 59 22.71 55.17 -94.40
CA PRO A 59 24.05 54.76 -93.99
C PRO A 59 24.12 53.29 -93.52
N PHE A 60 23.09 52.78 -92.82
CA PHE A 60 23.04 51.39 -92.38
C PHE A 60 22.94 50.44 -93.57
N ILE A 61 22.02 50.74 -94.51
CA ILE A 61 21.86 49.95 -95.74
C ILE A 61 23.14 49.98 -96.57
N ALA A 62 23.84 51.11 -96.66
CA ALA A 62 25.11 51.20 -97.36
C ALA A 62 26.19 50.32 -96.74
N ASN A 63 26.32 50.34 -95.42
CA ASN A 63 27.30 49.52 -94.70
C ASN A 63 26.98 48.02 -94.84
N ALA A 64 25.72 47.65 -94.66
CA ALA A 64 25.27 46.26 -94.80
C ALA A 64 25.42 45.76 -96.24
N ALA A 65 25.11 46.57 -97.26
CA ALA A 65 25.31 46.22 -98.65
C ALA A 65 26.79 45.98 -98.98
N ARG A 66 27.72 46.81 -98.50
CA ARG A 66 29.16 46.58 -98.75
C ARG A 66 29.68 45.25 -98.17
N ARG A 67 29.07 44.77 -97.08
CA ARG A 67 29.56 43.61 -96.33
C ARG A 67 28.80 42.32 -96.68
N PHE A 68 27.50 42.40 -96.90
CA PHE A 68 26.61 41.24 -96.99
C PHE A 68 25.88 41.11 -98.34
N LEU A 69 26.11 41.98 -99.32
CA LEU A 69 25.45 41.89 -100.63
C LEU A 69 25.86 40.62 -101.37
N GLY A 70 24.94 39.66 -101.45
CA GLY A 70 25.18 38.31 -102.00
C GLY A 70 25.78 37.30 -101.01
N GLN A 71 25.94 37.68 -99.73
CA GLN A 71 26.45 36.81 -98.66
C GLN A 71 25.61 36.94 -97.37
N GLN A 72 24.30 37.20 -97.48
CA GLN A 72 23.40 37.37 -96.33
C GLN A 72 23.44 36.20 -95.31
N PRO A 73 23.56 34.92 -95.70
CA PRO A 73 23.68 33.83 -94.72
C PRO A 73 24.89 33.96 -93.79
N LYS A 74 25.95 34.70 -94.19
CA LYS A 74 27.10 34.94 -93.32
C LYS A 74 26.84 35.97 -92.24
N MET A 75 25.75 36.73 -92.33
CA MET A 75 25.38 37.74 -91.34
C MET A 75 25.19 37.11 -89.95
N GLU A 76 24.52 35.95 -89.89
CA GLU A 76 24.33 35.17 -88.68
C GLU A 76 25.65 34.85 -87.98
N SER A 77 26.62 34.29 -88.73
CA SER A 77 27.95 33.97 -88.17
C SER A 77 28.72 35.21 -87.69
N GLN A 78 28.57 36.36 -88.35
CA GLN A 78 29.25 37.60 -87.95
C GLN A 78 28.62 38.20 -86.69
N VAL A 79 27.29 38.16 -86.59
CA VAL A 79 26.57 38.59 -85.39
C VAL A 79 26.93 37.67 -84.22
N TYR A 80 26.92 36.36 -84.44
CA TYR A 80 27.34 35.38 -83.44
C TYR A 80 28.72 35.71 -82.87
N ASN A 81 29.74 35.87 -83.73
CA ASN A 81 31.12 36.12 -83.29
C ASN A 81 31.27 37.41 -82.46
N VAL A 82 30.56 38.48 -82.83
CA VAL A 82 30.60 39.75 -82.09
C VAL A 82 29.97 39.58 -80.71
N PHE A 83 28.77 39.04 -80.65
CA PHE A 83 28.06 38.84 -79.39
C PHE A 83 28.76 37.82 -78.49
N GLU A 84 29.36 36.78 -79.06
CA GLU A 84 30.17 35.79 -78.33
C GLU A 84 31.35 36.47 -77.60
N GLY A 85 32.06 37.36 -78.29
CA GLY A 85 33.17 38.10 -77.71
C GLY A 85 32.74 38.99 -76.53
N HIS A 86 31.69 39.79 -76.72
CA HIS A 86 31.19 40.69 -75.67
C HIS A 86 30.54 39.93 -74.50
N LEU A 87 29.77 38.88 -74.77
CA LEU A 87 29.21 38.01 -73.72
C LEU A 87 30.32 37.42 -72.86
N ARG A 88 31.33 36.82 -73.50
CA ARG A 88 32.46 36.23 -72.79
C ARG A 88 33.21 37.27 -71.94
N SER A 89 33.43 38.47 -72.48
CA SER A 89 34.11 39.54 -71.76
C SER A 89 33.31 40.04 -70.55
N ILE A 90 32.00 40.25 -70.70
CA ILE A 90 31.15 40.79 -69.64
C ILE A 90 30.95 39.75 -68.54
N ILE A 91 30.68 38.49 -68.91
CA ILE A 91 30.54 37.38 -67.96
C ILE A 91 31.84 37.17 -67.16
N GLY A 92 33.00 37.33 -67.79
CA GLY A 92 34.30 37.26 -67.10
C GLY A 92 34.48 38.31 -66.00
N SER A 93 33.69 39.39 -66.01
CA SER A 93 33.71 40.43 -64.97
C SER A 93 32.61 40.30 -63.91
N MET A 94 31.64 39.39 -64.10
CA MET A 94 30.49 39.21 -63.21
C MET A 94 30.62 37.92 -62.40
N THR A 95 30.01 37.91 -61.21
CA THR A 95 29.88 36.68 -60.40
C THR A 95 28.72 35.82 -60.87
N MET A 96 28.70 34.54 -60.49
CA MET A 96 27.62 33.63 -60.88
C MET A 96 26.26 34.08 -60.35
N GLU A 97 26.22 34.59 -59.11
CA GLU A 97 25.01 35.08 -58.46
C GLU A 97 24.45 36.32 -59.15
N GLU A 98 25.33 37.24 -59.58
CA GLU A 98 24.94 38.44 -60.32
C GLU A 98 24.32 38.08 -61.68
N ILE A 99 24.89 37.11 -62.39
CA ILE A 99 24.37 36.65 -63.69
C ILE A 99 22.99 36.02 -63.53
N ILE A 100 22.77 35.23 -62.47
CA ILE A 100 21.48 34.60 -62.19
C ILE A 100 20.43 35.64 -61.79
N ARG A 101 20.81 36.60 -60.93
CA ARG A 101 19.90 37.57 -60.32
C ARG A 101 19.58 38.75 -61.24
N GLU A 102 20.55 39.21 -62.03
CA GLU A 102 20.47 40.44 -62.83
C GLU A 102 20.61 40.13 -64.35
N ARG A 103 19.86 39.14 -64.85
CA ARG A 103 19.89 38.73 -66.28
C ARG A 103 19.63 39.88 -67.25
N ASP A 104 18.71 40.77 -66.92
CA ASP A 104 18.36 41.93 -67.76
C ASP A 104 19.53 42.92 -67.86
N LYS A 105 20.30 43.08 -66.78
CA LYS A 105 21.48 43.95 -66.77
C LYS A 105 22.59 43.37 -67.65
N LEU A 106 22.83 42.06 -67.57
CA LEU A 106 23.76 41.38 -68.48
C LEU A 106 23.35 41.61 -69.95
N ALA A 107 22.08 41.37 -70.29
CA ALA A 107 21.56 41.59 -71.64
C ALA A 107 21.72 43.04 -72.09
N SER A 108 21.45 44.01 -71.22
CA SER A 108 21.63 45.44 -71.52
C SER A 108 23.09 45.81 -71.76
N LEU A 109 24.02 45.31 -70.95
CA LEU A 109 25.44 45.58 -71.09
C LEU A 109 26.00 45.00 -72.40
N VAL A 110 25.63 43.75 -72.71
CA VAL A 110 26.04 43.07 -73.94
C VAL A 110 25.48 43.77 -75.17
N ARG A 111 24.20 44.16 -75.13
CA ARG A 111 23.57 44.92 -76.21
C ARG A 111 24.25 46.26 -76.45
N SER A 112 24.59 47.00 -75.38
CA SER A 112 25.26 48.30 -75.48
C SER A 112 26.67 48.16 -76.07
N ALA A 113 27.46 47.21 -75.56
CA ALA A 113 28.82 46.94 -76.05
C ALA A 113 28.82 46.47 -77.52
N SER A 114 27.94 45.52 -77.85
CA SER A 114 27.84 44.95 -79.20
C SER A 114 27.19 45.92 -80.19
N GLY A 115 26.33 46.83 -79.71
CA GLY A 115 25.60 47.80 -80.55
C GLY A 115 26.52 48.65 -81.42
N ILE A 116 27.62 49.14 -80.86
CA ILE A 116 28.61 49.97 -81.58
C ILE A 116 29.24 49.21 -82.76
N GLU A 117 29.49 47.91 -82.60
CA GLU A 117 30.04 47.06 -83.66
C GLU A 117 28.99 46.67 -84.69
N MET A 118 27.75 46.43 -84.25
CA MET A 118 26.60 46.17 -85.11
C MET A 118 26.27 47.37 -86.01
N GLU A 119 26.35 48.59 -85.50
CA GLU A 119 26.13 49.81 -86.28
C GLU A 119 27.15 49.94 -87.43
N LYS A 120 28.42 49.60 -87.17
CA LYS A 120 29.45 49.56 -88.22
C LYS A 120 29.12 48.54 -89.31
N LEU A 121 28.49 47.41 -88.95
CA LEU A 121 28.01 46.39 -89.88
C LEU A 121 26.76 46.81 -90.65
N GLY A 122 26.10 47.90 -90.26
CA GLY A 122 24.82 48.33 -90.82
C GLY A 122 23.62 47.63 -90.18
N LEU A 123 23.82 46.97 -89.04
CA LEU A 123 22.82 46.19 -88.33
C LEU A 123 22.32 46.96 -87.09
N VAL A 124 21.03 46.81 -86.80
CA VAL A 124 20.38 47.31 -85.60
C VAL A 124 19.89 46.12 -84.81
N VAL A 125 20.25 46.09 -83.53
CA VAL A 125 19.81 45.06 -82.59
C VAL A 125 18.47 45.47 -82.01
N ASP A 126 17.42 44.71 -82.28
CA ASP A 126 16.07 44.97 -81.77
C ASP A 126 15.95 44.46 -80.32
N SER A 127 16.43 43.24 -80.06
CA SER A 127 16.50 42.68 -78.70
C SER A 127 17.59 41.62 -78.55
N LEU A 128 18.14 41.53 -77.34
CA LEU A 128 18.94 40.40 -76.86
C LEU A 128 18.23 39.82 -75.64
N GLN A 129 18.01 38.51 -75.64
CA GLN A 129 17.42 37.79 -74.52
C GLN A 129 18.33 36.62 -74.12
N ILE A 130 18.50 36.41 -72.81
CA ILE A 130 19.18 35.24 -72.26
C ILE A 130 18.13 34.15 -72.06
N LYS A 131 18.22 33.07 -72.83
CA LYS A 131 17.32 31.91 -72.77
C LYS A 131 17.61 31.07 -71.53
N ASP A 132 18.84 30.56 -71.44
CA ASP A 132 19.23 29.62 -70.40
C ASP A 132 20.66 29.85 -69.91
N LEU A 133 20.93 29.40 -68.69
CA LEU A 133 22.23 29.45 -68.05
C LEU A 133 22.55 28.07 -67.47
N GLN A 134 23.44 27.36 -68.15
CA GLN A 134 23.86 26.02 -67.75
C GLN A 134 25.22 26.08 -67.09
N ASP A 135 25.34 25.32 -66.01
CA ASP A 135 26.56 25.20 -65.24
C ASP A 135 26.95 23.72 -65.16
N PRO A 136 27.97 23.29 -65.93
CA PRO A 136 28.46 21.91 -65.91
C PRO A 136 29.01 21.47 -64.55
N THR A 137 29.43 22.40 -63.69
CA THR A 137 30.01 22.11 -62.37
C THR A 137 28.96 21.82 -61.30
N GLY A 138 27.70 22.19 -61.55
CA GLY A 138 26.59 22.01 -60.61
C GLY A 138 26.59 22.99 -59.42
N TYR A 139 27.37 24.05 -59.47
CA TYR A 139 27.34 25.18 -58.53
C TYR A 139 25.93 25.74 -58.33
N ILE A 140 25.16 26.01 -59.39
CA ILE A 140 23.77 26.53 -59.28
C ILE A 140 22.91 25.58 -58.44
N GLN A 141 22.98 24.28 -58.74
CA GLN A 141 22.19 23.27 -58.03
C GLN A 141 22.61 23.19 -56.56
N ASN A 142 23.90 23.26 -56.27
CA ASN A 142 24.42 23.25 -54.91
C ASN A 142 24.05 24.51 -54.11
N LEU A 143 24.00 25.68 -54.76
CA LEU A 143 23.55 26.93 -54.15
C LEU A 143 22.06 26.87 -53.76
N ALA A 144 21.23 26.21 -54.57
CA ALA A 144 19.80 26.06 -54.30
C ALA A 144 19.47 25.01 -53.22
N LYS A 145 20.33 23.99 -53.02
CA LYS A 145 20.11 22.91 -52.04
C LYS A 145 19.73 23.36 -50.62
N PRO A 146 20.44 24.27 -49.94
CA PRO A 146 20.09 24.68 -48.58
C PRO A 146 18.73 25.37 -48.52
N HIS A 147 18.41 26.22 -49.49
CA HIS A 147 17.12 26.88 -49.56
C HIS A 147 15.98 25.89 -49.81
N ILE A 148 16.17 24.94 -50.73
CA ILE A 148 15.21 23.85 -50.97
C ILE A 148 15.03 23.00 -49.70
N ALA A 149 16.10 22.70 -48.96
CA ALA A 149 16.02 21.96 -47.70
C ALA A 149 15.25 22.73 -46.62
N GLN A 150 15.46 24.05 -46.51
CA GLN A 150 14.71 24.91 -45.60
C GLN A 150 13.22 24.94 -45.95
N VAL A 151 12.87 25.20 -47.21
CA VAL A 151 11.47 25.21 -47.66
C VAL A 151 10.80 23.86 -47.43
N LYS A 152 11.51 22.75 -47.69
CA LYS A 152 11.02 21.39 -47.38
C LYS A 152 10.82 21.16 -45.88
N MET A 153 11.73 21.65 -45.05
CA MET A 153 11.62 21.56 -43.60
C MET A 153 10.40 22.35 -43.10
N GLU A 154 10.24 23.60 -43.54
CA GLU A 154 9.10 24.45 -43.20
C GLU A 154 7.77 23.82 -43.64
N ALA A 155 7.71 23.30 -44.87
CA ALA A 155 6.54 22.57 -45.36
C ALA A 155 6.21 21.35 -44.48
N ARG A 156 7.23 20.59 -44.07
CA ARG A 156 7.06 19.41 -43.19
C ARG A 156 6.59 19.80 -41.79
N ILE A 157 7.10 20.89 -41.23
CA ILE A 157 6.66 21.43 -39.93
C ILE A 157 5.21 21.89 -40.03
N ALA A 158 4.84 22.60 -41.10
CA ALA A 158 3.48 23.04 -41.34
C ALA A 158 2.51 21.86 -41.45
N GLU A 159 2.88 20.83 -42.22
CA GLU A 159 2.10 19.59 -42.35
C GLU A 159 1.93 18.87 -41.00
N ALA A 160 3.03 18.68 -40.25
CA ALA A 160 2.98 18.04 -38.95
C ALA A 160 2.11 18.81 -37.94
N THR A 161 2.19 20.15 -37.96
CA THR A 161 1.36 21.01 -37.10
C THR A 161 -0.12 20.89 -37.46
N ARG A 162 -0.45 20.91 -38.76
CA ARG A 162 -1.83 20.72 -39.24
C ARG A 162 -2.38 19.34 -38.88
N ASN A 163 -1.57 18.30 -39.04
CA ASN A 163 -1.97 16.94 -38.67
C ASN A 163 -2.21 16.81 -37.17
N ARG A 164 -1.37 17.45 -36.34
CA ARG A 164 -1.55 17.49 -34.89
C ARG A 164 -2.85 18.21 -34.51
N GLU A 165 -3.09 19.41 -35.07
CA GLU A 165 -4.32 20.18 -34.84
C GLU A 165 -5.57 19.40 -35.27
N ALA A 166 -5.52 18.72 -36.41
CA ALA A 166 -6.62 17.88 -36.89
C ALA A 166 -6.89 16.72 -35.92
N ALA A 167 -5.85 15.99 -35.50
CA ALA A 167 -5.98 14.88 -34.57
C ALA A 167 -6.49 15.32 -33.18
N GLU A 168 -6.06 16.49 -32.68
CA GLU A 168 -6.57 17.06 -31.43
C GLU A 168 -8.07 17.36 -31.52
N LYS A 169 -8.51 18.00 -32.62
CA LYS A 169 -9.94 18.29 -32.84
C LYS A 169 -10.78 17.03 -33.03
N GLU A 170 -10.26 16.03 -33.73
CA GLU A 170 -10.92 14.73 -33.88
C GLU A 170 -11.07 14.02 -32.54
N ALA A 171 -10.03 14.03 -31.70
CA ALA A 171 -10.07 13.46 -30.36
C ALA A 171 -11.06 14.20 -29.45
N GLU A 172 -11.09 15.53 -29.50
CA GLU A 172 -12.05 16.34 -28.76
C GLU A 172 -13.49 16.06 -29.20
N ALA A 173 -13.74 16.01 -30.50
CA ALA A 173 -15.05 15.65 -31.05
C ALA A 173 -15.47 14.23 -30.63
N ALA A 174 -14.55 13.26 -30.66
CA ALA A 174 -14.82 11.89 -30.22
C ALA A 174 -15.16 11.83 -28.72
N ALA A 175 -14.46 12.58 -27.88
CA ALA A 175 -14.76 12.67 -26.45
C ALA A 175 -16.15 13.27 -26.20
N GLN A 176 -16.50 14.37 -26.89
CA GLN A 176 -17.83 14.97 -26.78
C GLN A 176 -18.95 14.00 -27.23
N ILE A 177 -18.72 13.23 -28.29
CA ILE A 177 -19.66 12.19 -28.75
C ILE A 177 -19.81 11.09 -27.68
N ALA A 178 -18.71 10.61 -27.10
CA ALA A 178 -18.74 9.58 -26.07
C ALA A 178 -19.47 10.05 -24.79
N ASP A 179 -19.25 11.30 -24.37
CA ASP A 179 -19.95 11.91 -23.24
C ASP A 179 -21.45 12.06 -23.53
N ALA A 180 -21.81 12.54 -24.73
CA ALA A 180 -23.21 12.67 -25.14
C ALA A 180 -23.91 11.30 -25.18
N GLN A 181 -23.25 10.27 -25.70
CA GLN A 181 -23.74 8.89 -25.71
C GLN A 181 -23.93 8.35 -24.29
N SER A 182 -22.96 8.58 -23.40
CA SER A 182 -23.03 8.15 -22.00
C SER A 182 -24.18 8.81 -21.25
N ILE A 183 -24.35 10.13 -21.40
CA ILE A 183 -25.47 10.87 -20.81
C ILE A 183 -26.81 10.37 -21.36
N SER A 184 -26.89 10.12 -22.67
CA SER A 184 -28.08 9.55 -23.30
C SER A 184 -28.42 8.17 -22.74
N ALA A 185 -27.42 7.29 -22.59
CA ALA A 185 -27.59 5.95 -22.03
C ALA A 185 -28.03 5.98 -20.56
N ILE A 186 -27.47 6.89 -19.75
CA ILE A 186 -27.90 7.11 -18.36
C ILE A 186 -29.36 7.58 -18.31
N LYS A 187 -29.74 8.55 -19.15
CA LYS A 187 -31.12 9.06 -19.21
C LYS A 187 -32.10 7.97 -19.64
N GLN A 188 -31.74 7.16 -20.63
CA GLN A 188 -32.56 6.04 -21.08
C GLN A 188 -32.72 4.99 -19.97
N SER A 189 -31.63 4.64 -19.28
CA SER A 189 -31.64 3.68 -18.17
C SER A 189 -32.48 4.19 -16.99
N ALA A 190 -32.36 5.48 -16.64
CA ALA A 190 -33.18 6.11 -15.62
C ALA A 190 -34.66 6.17 -16.01
N ALA A 191 -34.96 6.52 -17.27
CA ALA A 191 -36.33 6.50 -17.79
C ALA A 191 -36.93 5.10 -17.76
N GLN A 192 -36.14 4.08 -18.10
CA GLN A 192 -36.56 2.68 -18.05
C GLN A 192 -36.78 2.20 -16.62
N ALA A 193 -35.87 2.50 -15.68
CA ALA A 193 -36.03 2.16 -14.27
C ALA A 193 -37.26 2.83 -13.64
N ASN A 194 -37.51 4.09 -13.98
CA ASN A 194 -38.71 4.82 -13.54
C ASN A 194 -39.99 4.19 -14.13
N ALA A 195 -39.97 3.82 -15.42
CA ALA A 195 -41.09 3.13 -16.06
C ALA A 195 -41.34 1.75 -15.44
N GLU A 196 -40.29 1.00 -15.13
CA GLU A 196 -40.35 -0.31 -14.46
C GLU A 196 -40.95 -0.18 -13.06
N THR A 197 -40.53 0.83 -12.29
CA THR A 197 -41.05 1.12 -10.94
C THR A 197 -42.51 1.54 -11.00
N ALA A 198 -42.89 2.40 -11.96
CA ALA A 198 -44.27 2.80 -12.17
C ALA A 198 -45.15 1.59 -12.54
N ARG A 199 -44.65 0.69 -13.41
CA ARG A 199 -45.35 -0.57 -13.75
C ARG A 199 -45.46 -1.51 -12.57
N ALA A 200 -44.40 -1.68 -11.77
CA ALA A 200 -44.42 -2.53 -10.58
C ALA A 200 -45.44 -2.01 -9.54
N ASN A 201 -45.46 -0.70 -9.29
CA ASN A 201 -46.44 -0.07 -8.40
C ASN A 201 -47.88 -0.25 -8.94
N ALA A 202 -48.10 -0.04 -10.24
CA ALA A 202 -49.40 -0.27 -10.87
C ALA A 202 -49.84 -1.74 -10.79
N ALA A 203 -48.91 -2.69 -10.95
CA ALA A 203 -49.19 -4.12 -10.84
C ALA A 203 -49.50 -4.54 -9.39
N GLN A 204 -48.88 -3.90 -8.39
CA GLN A 204 -49.16 -4.14 -6.97
C GLN A 204 -50.50 -3.53 -6.51
N ALA A 205 -50.98 -2.47 -7.17
CA ALA A 205 -52.23 -1.79 -6.79
C ALA A 205 -53.46 -2.72 -6.81
N GLY A 206 -53.55 -3.66 -7.77
CA GLY A 206 -54.65 -4.63 -7.83
C GLY A 206 -54.68 -5.59 -6.63
N PRO A 207 -53.63 -6.42 -6.41
CA PRO A 207 -53.58 -7.33 -5.27
C PRO A 207 -53.65 -6.62 -3.91
N LEU A 208 -53.08 -5.41 -3.78
CA LEU A 208 -53.16 -4.62 -2.56
C LEU A 208 -54.59 -4.11 -2.33
N ALA A 209 -55.30 -3.68 -3.37
CA ALA A 209 -56.70 -3.30 -3.26
C ALA A 209 -57.57 -4.50 -2.84
N ASP A 210 -57.34 -5.68 -3.43
CA ASP A 210 -58.03 -6.93 -3.06
C ASP A 210 -57.72 -7.35 -1.62
N ALA A 211 -56.45 -7.27 -1.18
CA ALA A 211 -56.05 -7.58 0.19
C ALA A 211 -56.67 -6.60 1.19
N THR A 212 -56.71 -5.31 0.85
CA THR A 212 -57.33 -4.26 1.68
C THR A 212 -58.84 -4.48 1.80
N ALA A 213 -59.52 -4.80 0.69
CA ALA A 213 -60.94 -5.13 0.69
C ALA A 213 -61.23 -6.37 1.54
N ARG A 214 -60.42 -7.43 1.43
CA ARG A 214 -60.53 -8.62 2.29
C ARG A 214 -60.29 -8.31 3.76
N GLN A 215 -59.30 -7.48 4.08
CA GLN A 215 -59.04 -7.06 5.46
C GLN A 215 -60.24 -6.32 6.05
N GLN A 216 -60.88 -5.43 5.30
CA GLN A 216 -62.09 -4.73 5.74
C GLN A 216 -63.25 -5.71 6.04
N VAL A 217 -63.45 -6.71 5.18
CA VAL A 217 -64.46 -7.77 5.41
C VAL A 217 -64.14 -8.55 6.69
N VAL A 218 -62.89 -8.98 6.89
CA VAL A 218 -62.50 -9.71 8.11
C VAL A 218 -62.67 -8.85 9.36
N VAL A 219 -62.33 -7.56 9.31
CA VAL A 219 -62.56 -6.64 10.43
C VAL A 219 -64.05 -6.59 10.78
N GLN A 220 -64.93 -6.43 9.78
CA GLN A 220 -66.37 -6.44 10.01
C GLN A 220 -66.89 -7.79 10.52
N GLU A 221 -66.41 -8.91 10.00
CA GLU A 221 -66.77 -10.25 10.51
C GLU A 221 -66.32 -10.44 11.97
N THR A 222 -65.10 -9.98 12.33
CA THR A 222 -64.62 -10.07 13.72
C THR A 222 -65.36 -9.13 14.67
N GLU A 223 -65.82 -7.96 14.22
CA GLU A 223 -66.70 -7.10 15.02
C GLU A 223 -68.06 -7.77 15.26
N VAL A 224 -68.64 -8.42 14.24
CA VAL A 224 -69.86 -9.22 14.39
C VAL A 224 -69.65 -10.37 15.37
N ALA A 225 -68.53 -11.10 15.28
CA ALA A 225 -68.22 -12.19 16.20
C ALA A 225 -68.01 -11.71 17.64
N LYS A 226 -67.39 -10.53 17.85
CA LYS A 226 -67.28 -9.91 19.19
C LYS A 226 -68.64 -9.54 19.76
N LEU A 227 -69.50 -8.93 18.96
CA LEU A 227 -70.88 -8.60 19.35
C LEU A 227 -71.68 -9.86 19.73
N GLU A 228 -71.48 -10.97 19.02
CA GLU A 228 -72.10 -12.25 19.36
C GLU A 228 -71.54 -12.85 20.66
N ALA A 229 -70.22 -12.84 20.84
CA ALA A 229 -69.57 -13.29 22.08
C ALA A 229 -70.00 -12.45 23.30
N ASP A 230 -70.10 -11.13 23.17
CA ASP A 230 -70.58 -10.25 24.24
C ASP A 230 -72.04 -10.54 24.61
N ARG A 231 -72.90 -10.86 23.63
CA ARG A 231 -74.29 -11.30 23.88
C ARG A 231 -74.34 -12.65 24.59
N GLU A 232 -73.45 -13.58 24.24
CA GLU A 232 -73.29 -14.88 24.90
C GLU A 232 -72.84 -14.69 26.36
N GLU A 233 -71.86 -13.83 26.60
CA GLU A 233 -71.32 -13.53 27.94
C GLU A 233 -72.39 -12.89 28.83
N GLN A 234 -73.17 -11.93 28.32
CA GLN A 234 -74.27 -11.32 29.07
C GLN A 234 -75.35 -12.34 29.48
N LYS A 235 -75.64 -13.34 28.62
CA LYS A 235 -76.55 -14.44 28.95
C LYS A 235 -75.98 -15.32 30.06
N LEU A 236 -74.69 -15.70 29.97
CA LEU A 236 -74.01 -16.53 30.96
C LEU A 236 -73.84 -15.84 32.33
N GLN A 237 -73.56 -14.52 32.33
CA GLN A 237 -73.48 -13.73 33.56
C GLN A 237 -74.83 -13.70 34.32
N THR A 238 -75.95 -13.69 33.58
CA THR A 238 -77.28 -13.60 34.19
C THR A 238 -77.77 -14.95 34.71
N SER A 239 -77.46 -16.06 34.03
CA SER A 239 -77.98 -17.40 34.35
C SER A 239 -77.10 -18.21 35.30
N ILE A 240 -75.76 -18.07 35.24
CA ILE A 240 -74.83 -18.93 36.00
C ILE A 240 -74.23 -18.20 37.21
N ARG A 241 -73.75 -16.96 37.04
CA ARG A 241 -73.01 -16.25 38.11
C ARG A 241 -73.89 -15.79 39.27
N LYS A 242 -75.06 -15.20 39.00
CA LYS A 242 -75.96 -14.72 40.05
C LYS A 242 -76.39 -15.79 41.08
N PRO A 243 -76.80 -17.02 40.69
CA PRO A 243 -77.08 -18.06 41.67
C PRO A 243 -75.82 -18.68 42.31
N ALA A 244 -74.66 -18.63 41.65
CA ALA A 244 -73.39 -19.13 42.19
C ALA A 244 -72.77 -18.19 43.25
N ASP A 245 -72.79 -16.88 42.99
CA ASP A 245 -72.29 -15.85 43.92
C ASP A 245 -73.13 -15.81 45.21
N ALA A 246 -74.45 -16.06 45.12
CA ALA A 246 -75.33 -16.18 46.29
C ALA A 246 -74.98 -17.38 47.20
N LYS A 247 -74.56 -18.51 46.62
CA LYS A 247 -74.14 -19.71 47.37
C LYS A 247 -72.76 -19.53 48.01
N ALA A 248 -71.82 -18.90 47.29
CA ALA A 248 -70.47 -18.64 47.80
C ALA A 248 -70.45 -17.62 48.97
N TYR A 249 -71.36 -16.64 48.93
CA TYR A 249 -71.49 -15.66 50.02
C TYR A 249 -72.00 -16.30 51.32
N ALA A 250 -73.05 -17.11 51.26
CA ALA A 250 -73.57 -17.82 52.44
C ALA A 250 -72.52 -18.72 53.11
N GLN A 251 -71.74 -19.44 52.30
CA GLN A 251 -70.71 -20.37 52.80
C GLN A 251 -69.50 -19.67 53.43
N ARG A 252 -69.14 -18.46 52.95
CA ARG A 252 -68.07 -17.65 53.59
C ARG A 252 -68.49 -17.11 54.96
N THR A 253 -69.72 -16.62 55.09
CA THR A 253 -70.20 -16.04 56.35
C THR A 253 -70.29 -17.09 57.47
N GLU A 254 -70.67 -18.33 57.15
CA GLU A 254 -70.75 -19.42 58.14
C GLU A 254 -69.35 -19.90 58.58
N ALA A 255 -68.37 -19.95 57.67
CA ALA A 255 -66.99 -20.32 57.96
C ALA A 255 -66.22 -19.24 58.78
N GLU A 256 -66.53 -17.95 58.57
CA GLU A 256 -65.95 -16.85 59.35
C GLU A 256 -66.50 -16.81 60.79
N ALA A 257 -67.78 -17.14 60.99
CA ALA A 257 -68.38 -17.26 62.32
C ALA A 257 -67.74 -18.40 63.16
N GLN A 258 -67.44 -19.54 62.54
CA GLN A 258 -66.77 -20.66 63.21
C GLN A 258 -65.32 -20.34 63.58
N LYS A 259 -64.55 -19.69 62.68
CA LYS A 259 -63.17 -19.26 62.99
C LYS A 259 -63.11 -18.23 64.13
N ALA A 260 -64.07 -17.31 64.20
CA ALA A 260 -64.11 -16.30 65.26
C ALA A 260 -64.39 -16.92 66.66
N ALA A 261 -65.18 -17.99 66.74
CA ALA A 261 -65.45 -18.71 67.98
C ALA A 261 -64.23 -19.51 68.48
N ASP A 262 -63.47 -20.15 67.58
CA ASP A 262 -62.32 -20.98 67.95
C ASP A 262 -61.10 -20.17 68.41
N ILE A 263 -60.88 -18.97 67.86
CA ILE A 263 -59.80 -18.06 68.28
C ILE A 263 -60.07 -17.51 69.68
N SER A 264 -61.31 -17.11 69.96
CA SER A 264 -61.78 -16.64 71.27
C SER A 264 -61.60 -17.70 72.38
N ALA A 265 -61.91 -18.96 72.09
CA ALA A 265 -61.77 -20.06 73.04
C ALA A 265 -60.30 -20.45 73.33
N SER A 266 -59.40 -20.18 72.39
CA SER A 266 -57.97 -20.54 72.50
C SER A 266 -57.15 -19.47 73.23
N GLU A 267 -57.45 -18.18 73.03
CA GLU A 267 -56.79 -17.08 73.75
C GLU A 267 -57.12 -17.08 75.25
N ALA A 268 -58.33 -17.46 75.64
CA ALA A 268 -58.73 -17.59 77.05
C ALA A 268 -57.99 -18.71 77.80
N ARG A 269 -57.59 -19.78 77.09
CA ARG A 269 -56.81 -20.89 77.66
C ARG A 269 -55.34 -20.53 77.83
N ALA A 270 -54.74 -19.86 76.84
CA ALA A 270 -53.34 -19.42 76.90
C ALA A 270 -53.09 -18.44 78.07
N ARG A 271 -54.03 -17.49 78.28
CA ARG A 271 -53.90 -16.48 79.34
C ARG A 271 -54.07 -17.04 80.76
N ARG A 272 -54.75 -18.18 80.92
CA ARG A 272 -54.90 -18.88 82.21
C ARG A 272 -53.60 -19.58 82.62
N THR A 273 -52.89 -20.18 81.67
CA THR A 273 -51.65 -20.93 81.92
C THR A 273 -50.45 -20.02 82.25
N GLU A 274 -50.36 -18.82 81.66
CA GLU A 274 -49.29 -17.87 81.99
C GLU A 274 -49.40 -17.31 83.44
N LEU A 275 -50.62 -17.08 83.91
CA LEU A 275 -50.87 -16.55 85.27
C LEU A 275 -50.60 -17.60 86.36
N GLU A 276 -50.85 -18.89 86.11
CA GLU A 276 -50.50 -19.99 87.03
C GLU A 276 -48.98 -20.23 87.09
N ALA A 277 -48.27 -20.06 85.97
CA ALA A 277 -46.81 -20.22 85.93
C ALA A 277 -46.07 -19.12 86.73
N GLN A 278 -46.55 -17.87 86.69
CA GLN A 278 -45.95 -16.77 87.46
C GLN A 278 -46.20 -16.89 88.97
N ALA A 279 -47.34 -17.45 89.39
CA ALA A 279 -47.65 -17.68 90.80
C ALA A 279 -46.79 -18.80 91.43
N ASN A 280 -46.41 -19.81 90.64
CA ASN A 280 -45.56 -20.92 91.10
C ASN A 280 -44.07 -20.55 91.14
N ALA A 281 -43.58 -19.71 90.22
CA ALA A 281 -42.20 -19.22 90.24
C ALA A 281 -41.88 -18.38 91.51
N ARG A 282 -42.83 -17.56 91.96
CA ARG A 282 -42.64 -16.69 93.12
C ARG A 282 -42.68 -17.41 94.47
N LYS A 283 -43.30 -18.59 94.56
CA LYS A 283 -43.27 -19.43 95.78
C LYS A 283 -41.92 -20.15 95.97
N VAL A 284 -41.28 -20.57 94.87
CA VAL A 284 -40.01 -21.31 94.89
C VAL A 284 -38.82 -20.41 95.26
N GLU A 285 -38.81 -19.13 94.86
CA GLU A 285 -37.72 -18.20 95.23
C GLU A 285 -37.69 -17.84 96.73
N VAL A 286 -38.87 -17.74 97.37
CA VAL A 286 -38.96 -17.37 98.80
C VAL A 286 -38.61 -18.54 99.73
N GLU A 287 -38.89 -19.79 99.33
CA GLU A 287 -38.46 -20.99 100.07
C GLU A 287 -36.96 -21.30 99.88
N ALA A 288 -36.37 -20.96 98.73
CA ALA A 288 -34.95 -21.15 98.46
C ALA A 288 -34.05 -20.21 99.29
N GLN A 289 -34.52 -18.99 99.60
CA GLN A 289 -33.73 -18.00 100.33
C GLN A 289 -33.73 -18.22 101.85
N ALA A 290 -34.72 -18.93 102.40
CA ALA A 290 -34.77 -19.37 103.80
C ALA A 290 -33.86 -20.59 104.09
N ASN A 291 -33.63 -21.46 103.09
CA ASN A 291 -32.73 -22.62 103.22
C ASN A 291 -31.24 -22.28 103.04
N ALA A 292 -30.92 -21.15 102.40
CA ALA A 292 -29.54 -20.69 102.20
C ALA A 292 -28.87 -20.14 103.48
N THR A 293 -29.65 -19.56 104.40
CA THR A 293 -29.13 -19.01 105.67
C THR A 293 -28.95 -20.07 106.76
N ALA A 294 -29.70 -21.19 106.71
CA ALA A 294 -29.52 -22.34 107.59
C ALA A 294 -28.29 -23.20 107.21
N ALA A 295 -27.94 -23.28 105.92
CA ALA A 295 -26.77 -24.02 105.44
C ALA A 295 -25.42 -23.35 105.78
N ALA A 296 -25.39 -22.02 105.91
CA ALA A 296 -24.18 -21.26 106.26
C ALA A 296 -23.72 -21.46 107.72
N ALA A 297 -24.63 -21.81 108.64
CA ALA A 297 -24.31 -22.07 110.05
C ALA A 297 -23.67 -23.45 110.28
N ILE A 298 -23.94 -24.43 109.42
CA ILE A 298 -23.40 -25.81 109.52
C ILE A 298 -21.98 -25.90 108.95
N ALA A 299 -21.64 -25.07 107.94
CA ALA A 299 -20.31 -25.04 107.32
C ALA A 299 -19.20 -24.47 108.23
N GLY A 300 -19.54 -23.64 109.22
CA GLY A 300 -18.57 -23.07 110.16
C GLY A 300 -18.02 -24.08 111.19
N ALA A 301 -18.82 -25.07 111.60
CA ALA A 301 -18.44 -26.07 112.59
C ALA A 301 -17.44 -27.11 112.02
N THR A 302 -17.51 -27.41 110.72
CA THR A 302 -16.69 -28.44 110.06
C THR A 302 -15.25 -27.99 109.78
N LYS A 303 -14.97 -26.68 109.79
CA LYS A 303 -13.62 -26.14 109.55
C LYS A 303 -12.69 -26.26 110.76
N ILE A 304 -13.26 -26.18 111.98
CA ILE A 304 -12.50 -26.22 113.24
C ILE A 304 -12.09 -27.65 113.61
N THR A 305 -12.87 -28.67 113.23
CA THR A 305 -12.53 -30.09 113.42
C THR A 305 -11.43 -30.57 112.47
N GLY A 306 -11.37 -30.05 111.24
CA GLY A 306 -10.35 -30.44 110.25
C GLY A 306 -8.94 -29.93 110.52
N GLU A 307 -8.79 -28.80 111.21
CA GLU A 307 -7.48 -28.22 111.55
C GLU A 307 -6.79 -28.97 112.72
N ALA A 308 -7.56 -29.60 113.62
CA ALA A 308 -7.04 -30.38 114.74
C ALA A 308 -6.49 -31.77 114.32
N GLU A 309 -7.10 -32.43 113.34
CA GLU A 309 -6.67 -33.75 112.84
C GLU A 309 -5.40 -33.66 111.96
N ALA A 310 -5.21 -32.55 111.25
CA ALA A 310 -4.02 -32.30 110.45
C ALA A 310 -2.74 -32.11 111.31
N ALA A 311 -2.87 -31.53 112.51
CA ALA A 311 -1.75 -31.35 113.44
C ALA A 311 -1.29 -32.67 114.08
N ALA A 312 -2.22 -33.58 114.41
CA ALA A 312 -1.90 -34.89 115.00
C ALA A 312 -1.16 -35.83 114.03
N THR A 313 -1.46 -35.70 112.73
CA THR A 313 -0.86 -36.55 111.68
C THR A 313 0.57 -36.13 111.35
N ARG A 314 0.89 -34.83 111.46
CA ARG A 314 2.23 -34.28 111.21
C ARG A 314 3.25 -34.73 112.28
N ALA A 315 2.85 -34.79 113.55
CA ALA A 315 3.70 -35.25 114.66
C ALA A 315 4.03 -36.75 114.60
N ARG A 316 3.15 -37.61 114.04
CA ARG A 316 3.44 -39.04 113.84
C ARG A 316 4.43 -39.27 112.68
N GLY A 317 4.45 -38.41 111.68
CA GLY A 317 5.37 -38.49 110.54
C GLY A 317 6.84 -38.21 110.92
N ASP A 318 7.08 -37.22 111.78
CA ASP A 318 8.44 -36.83 112.20
C ASP A 318 9.14 -37.89 113.08
N ALA A 319 8.36 -38.64 113.87
CA ALA A 319 8.86 -39.75 114.68
C ALA A 319 9.28 -40.96 113.81
N ALA A 320 8.55 -41.23 112.73
CA ALA A 320 8.86 -42.30 111.78
C ALA A 320 10.09 -41.97 110.90
N ALA A 321 10.25 -40.71 110.50
CA ALA A 321 11.40 -40.25 109.71
C ALA A 321 12.74 -40.36 110.47
N SER A 322 12.72 -40.16 111.78
CA SER A 322 13.91 -40.24 112.65
C SER A 322 14.41 -41.69 112.81
N ALA A 323 13.52 -42.67 112.84
CA ALA A 323 13.87 -44.10 112.92
C ALA A 323 14.47 -44.64 111.61
N ILE A 324 13.99 -44.16 110.45
CA ILE A 324 14.50 -44.56 109.13
C ILE A 324 15.91 -44.01 108.90
N LYS A 325 16.20 -42.77 109.31
CA LYS A 325 17.51 -42.14 109.13
C LYS A 325 18.64 -42.86 109.87
N ALA A 326 18.37 -43.43 111.05
CA ALA A 326 19.34 -44.23 111.80
C ALA A 326 19.64 -45.58 111.13
N LYS A 327 18.64 -46.19 110.47
CA LYS A 327 18.79 -47.47 109.77
C LYS A 327 19.57 -47.32 108.44
N SER A 328 19.33 -46.24 107.71
CA SER A 328 20.00 -45.97 106.42
C SER A 328 21.48 -45.56 106.54
N LEU A 329 21.89 -45.00 107.68
CA LEU A 329 23.31 -44.67 107.94
C LEU A 329 24.16 -45.93 108.16
N ALA A 330 23.60 -46.97 108.78
CA ALA A 330 24.28 -48.25 108.96
C ALA A 330 24.45 -49.04 107.63
N GLU A 331 23.51 -48.90 106.68
CA GLU A 331 23.61 -49.50 105.34
C GLU A 331 24.61 -48.76 104.43
N ALA A 332 24.79 -47.46 104.61
CA ALA A 332 25.73 -46.65 103.82
C ALA A 332 27.20 -47.01 104.09
N ASP A 333 27.57 -47.34 105.34
CA ASP A 333 28.93 -47.78 105.68
C ASP A 333 29.27 -49.16 105.07
N GLY A 334 28.27 -50.04 104.92
CA GLY A 334 28.43 -51.33 104.23
C GLY A 334 28.62 -51.20 102.70
N ILE A 335 28.01 -50.18 102.08
CA ILE A 335 28.15 -49.92 100.63
C ILE A 335 29.50 -49.27 100.31
N LYS A 336 30.06 -48.46 101.22
CA LYS A 336 31.39 -47.86 101.06
C LYS A 336 32.52 -48.91 101.06
N ALA A 337 32.40 -49.95 101.89
CA ALA A 337 33.30 -51.10 101.89
C ALA A 337 33.19 -51.93 100.58
N ARG A 338 32.02 -51.95 99.93
CA ARG A 338 31.82 -52.58 98.60
C ARG A 338 32.44 -51.79 97.45
N ALA A 339 32.58 -50.47 97.60
CA ALA A 339 33.19 -49.60 96.60
C ALA A 339 34.73 -49.76 96.52
N GLU A 340 35.40 -50.12 97.63
CA GLU A 340 36.85 -50.39 97.64
C GLU A 340 37.24 -51.70 96.93
N ALA A 341 36.30 -52.62 96.68
CA ALA A 341 36.57 -53.91 96.04
C ALA A 341 36.29 -53.96 94.52
N LEU A 342 35.67 -52.93 93.92
CA LEU A 342 35.22 -52.94 92.52
C LEU A 342 35.98 -51.94 91.62
N GLY A 343 37.16 -51.48 92.06
CA GLY A 343 38.07 -50.64 91.29
C GLY A 343 39.01 -51.37 90.32
N THR A 344 38.89 -52.69 90.15
CA THR A 344 39.94 -53.49 89.50
C THR A 344 39.58 -54.19 88.19
N ASN A 345 38.37 -54.08 87.63
CA ASN A 345 38.08 -54.66 86.32
C ASN A 345 37.03 -53.86 85.54
N GLN A 346 37.47 -53.22 84.46
CA GLN A 346 36.77 -52.22 83.66
C GLN A 346 36.02 -52.79 82.43
N GLU A 347 35.60 -54.06 82.42
CA GLU A 347 35.25 -54.73 81.15
C GLU A 347 34.04 -55.68 81.19
N ALA A 348 32.98 -55.40 81.97
CA ALA A 348 31.79 -56.27 81.96
C ALA A 348 30.44 -55.60 82.29
N VAL A 349 30.27 -54.29 82.02
CA VAL A 349 28.97 -53.61 82.20
C VAL A 349 28.54 -52.82 80.96
N ILE A 350 29.24 -52.96 79.83
CA ILE A 350 28.82 -52.38 78.53
C ILE A 350 27.94 -53.35 77.72
N SER A 351 27.87 -54.62 78.12
CA SER A 351 27.41 -55.72 77.27
C SER A 351 26.09 -56.35 77.66
N GLN A 352 25.28 -55.74 78.54
CA GLN A 352 24.09 -56.46 79.02
C GLN A 352 22.75 -55.83 78.71
N GLN A 353 22.65 -54.52 78.60
CA GLN A 353 21.32 -53.94 78.57
C GLN A 353 21.19 -52.88 77.49
N LEU A 354 20.66 -53.37 76.37
CA LEU A 354 19.53 -52.74 75.72
C LEU A 354 19.85 -51.73 74.60
N ALA A 355 21.13 -51.61 74.19
CA ALA A 355 21.55 -50.75 73.07
C ALA A 355 22.05 -51.47 71.79
N GLU A 356 22.42 -52.76 71.81
CA GLU A 356 23.23 -53.38 70.74
C GLU A 356 22.52 -53.84 69.45
N ASN A 357 21.20 -54.11 69.40
CA ASN A 357 20.70 -55.00 68.32
C ASN A 357 19.45 -54.59 67.51
N MET A 358 19.04 -53.32 67.42
CA MET A 358 17.88 -52.90 66.58
C MET A 358 18.12 -52.11 65.28
N PRO A 359 19.36 -51.80 64.84
CA PRO A 359 19.65 -51.48 63.45
C PRO A 359 19.23 -52.59 62.44
N ALA A 360 18.95 -53.81 62.91
CA ALA A 360 18.53 -54.95 62.08
C ALA A 360 17.11 -54.83 61.49
N ILE A 361 16.22 -53.98 62.02
CA ILE A 361 14.82 -53.85 61.52
C ILE A 361 14.74 -52.93 60.28
N VAL A 362 15.70 -52.02 60.11
CA VAL A 362 15.73 -51.06 58.99
C VAL A 362 16.09 -51.73 57.65
N ALA A 363 16.75 -52.90 57.67
CA ALA A 363 17.07 -53.69 56.49
C ALA A 363 15.83 -54.26 55.75
N ALA A 364 14.67 -54.34 56.41
CA ALA A 364 13.44 -54.92 55.86
C ALA A 364 12.66 -53.99 54.90
N ALA A 365 13.24 -52.85 54.48
CA ALA A 365 12.52 -51.80 53.73
C ALA A 365 12.93 -51.62 52.25
N ALA A 366 13.89 -52.38 51.70
CA ALA A 366 14.43 -52.14 50.34
C ALA A 366 14.28 -53.34 49.35
N GLU A 367 13.43 -54.31 49.67
CA GLU A 367 13.40 -55.66 49.05
C GLU A 367 12.77 -55.85 47.63
N PRO A 368 11.98 -54.95 46.98
CA PRO A 368 11.27 -55.34 45.73
C PRO A 368 11.51 -54.49 44.45
N PHE A 369 12.74 -54.02 44.17
CA PHE A 369 13.16 -53.64 42.79
C PHE A 369 14.01 -54.72 42.10
N ALA A 370 14.10 -55.90 42.73
CA ALA A 370 14.53 -57.12 42.08
C ALA A 370 13.37 -57.70 41.23
N HIS A 371 13.64 -57.95 39.93
CA HIS A 371 12.90 -58.75 38.91
C HIS A 371 12.01 -57.96 37.91
N VAL A 372 12.02 -58.10 36.56
CA VAL A 372 12.62 -59.03 35.55
C VAL A 372 12.39 -58.48 34.12
N GLY A 373 13.23 -58.85 33.12
CA GLY A 373 12.72 -59.25 31.78
C GLY A 373 13.39 -58.73 30.49
N ASN A 374 14.51 -59.29 30.03
CA ASN A 374 14.59 -60.12 28.79
C ASN A 374 16.05 -60.57 28.52
N LEU A 375 16.22 -61.87 28.26
CA LEU A 375 17.47 -62.58 28.01
C LEU A 375 17.38 -63.20 26.61
N THR A 376 18.25 -62.83 25.69
CA THR A 376 18.53 -63.64 24.49
C THR A 376 19.98 -63.43 24.06
N VAL A 377 20.80 -64.46 24.25
CA VAL A 377 22.17 -64.55 23.74
C VAL A 377 22.24 -65.75 22.83
N LEU A 378 22.46 -65.54 21.53
CA LEU A 378 22.97 -66.57 20.62
C LEU A 378 23.88 -65.93 19.56
N ASN A 379 25.18 -65.97 19.89
CA ASN A 379 26.31 -66.32 19.02
C ASN A 379 26.80 -65.34 17.92
N GLY A 380 28.05 -64.86 18.06
CA GLY A 380 28.95 -64.60 16.94
C GLY A 380 29.58 -63.20 16.85
N GLY A 381 30.81 -63.07 17.37
CA GLY A 381 31.83 -62.10 16.91
C GLY A 381 31.65 -60.62 17.31
N GLU A 382 32.57 -60.10 18.13
CA GLU A 382 32.70 -58.70 18.57
C GLU A 382 31.63 -58.20 19.57
N GLY A 383 31.96 -58.25 20.87
CA GLY A 383 31.04 -57.81 21.92
C GLY A 383 31.73 -57.40 23.21
N LEU A 384 31.56 -56.13 23.57
CA LEU A 384 31.41 -55.63 24.93
C LEU A 384 32.53 -55.93 25.94
N ASN A 385 33.75 -55.46 25.66
CA ASN A 385 34.76 -55.26 26.71
C ASN A 385 35.52 -53.92 26.61
N SER A 386 34.99 -52.95 25.85
CA SER A 386 35.61 -51.62 25.66
C SER A 386 34.68 -50.44 25.96
N MET A 387 33.56 -50.65 26.67
CA MET A 387 32.62 -49.59 27.07
C MET A 387 32.58 -49.36 28.61
N VAL A 388 33.62 -49.79 29.33
CA VAL A 388 33.74 -49.66 30.81
C VAL A 388 34.91 -48.75 31.23
N GLY A 389 35.69 -48.21 30.29
CA GLY A 389 36.85 -47.36 30.60
C GLY A 389 36.63 -45.84 30.52
N GLY A 390 35.52 -45.35 29.95
CA GLY A 390 35.43 -43.96 29.44
C GLY A 390 34.66 -42.94 30.28
N ILE A 391 33.97 -43.34 31.35
CA ILE A 391 32.98 -42.46 32.02
C ILE A 391 33.41 -42.06 33.46
N LEU A 392 34.48 -42.63 34.01
CA LEU A 392 34.96 -42.36 35.38
C LEU A 392 36.00 -41.23 35.51
N SER A 393 36.38 -40.53 34.44
CA SER A 393 37.36 -39.42 34.50
C SER A 393 36.75 -38.04 34.76
N GLN A 394 35.42 -37.89 34.77
CA GLN A 394 34.76 -36.58 34.79
C GLN A 394 34.14 -36.16 36.14
N VAL A 395 34.32 -36.97 37.21
CA VAL A 395 33.72 -36.73 38.55
C VAL A 395 34.74 -36.23 39.58
N GLY A 396 36.03 -36.13 39.23
CA GLY A 396 37.13 -35.81 40.14
C GLY A 396 37.33 -34.35 40.55
N ASN A 397 36.56 -33.37 40.05
CA ASN A 397 36.94 -31.94 40.16
C ASN A 397 35.97 -31.00 40.92
N TYR A 398 34.96 -31.50 41.64
CA TYR A 398 33.97 -30.63 42.32
C TYR A 398 33.78 -30.84 43.82
N LEU A 399 34.56 -31.72 44.47
CA LEU A 399 34.43 -32.02 45.91
C LEU A 399 35.39 -31.29 46.88
N PRO A 400 36.55 -30.72 46.49
CA PRO A 400 37.41 -30.01 47.46
C PRO A 400 36.99 -28.56 47.77
N SER A 401 36.14 -27.93 46.95
CA SER A 401 35.84 -26.49 47.02
C SER A 401 34.72 -26.10 47.98
N ILE A 402 33.88 -27.04 48.42
CA ILE A 402 32.74 -26.76 49.31
C ILE A 402 33.12 -26.93 50.79
N THR A 403 34.13 -27.76 51.09
CA THR A 403 34.58 -28.03 52.46
C THR A 403 35.58 -27.00 52.99
N ALA A 404 36.24 -26.26 52.10
CA ALA A 404 37.24 -25.24 52.45
C ALA A 404 36.63 -23.88 52.86
N ALA A 405 35.43 -23.55 52.38
CA ALA A 405 34.78 -22.26 52.64
C ALA A 405 34.05 -22.16 53.98
N LEU A 406 33.86 -23.28 54.69
CA LEU A 406 33.04 -23.36 55.90
C LEU A 406 33.82 -23.39 57.23
N LYS A 407 35.17 -23.41 57.21
CA LYS A 407 35.95 -23.69 58.44
C LYS A 407 36.97 -22.62 58.90
N ASN A 408 37.37 -21.65 58.07
CA ASN A 408 38.52 -20.79 58.42
C ASN A 408 38.18 -19.30 58.56
N GLY A 409 37.49 -18.95 59.64
CA GLY A 409 37.44 -17.60 60.20
C GLY A 409 38.05 -17.56 61.60
N LYS A 410 39.39 -17.54 61.68
CA LYS A 410 40.22 -16.98 62.77
C LYS A 410 41.69 -16.91 62.27
N GLU A 411 42.12 -15.72 61.85
CA GLU A 411 43.49 -15.32 61.43
C GLU A 411 44.53 -15.34 62.59
N PRO A 412 45.85 -14.98 62.46
CA PRO A 412 46.66 -14.37 61.36
C PRO A 412 48.06 -15.07 61.18
N PRO A 413 49.19 -14.51 60.63
CA PRO A 413 49.47 -13.26 59.89
C PRO A 413 50.44 -13.39 58.65
N LYS A 414 50.69 -12.22 58.02
CA LYS A 414 51.92 -11.71 57.33
C LYS A 414 51.99 -11.64 55.79
N ARG A 415 52.04 -10.37 55.33
CA ARG A 415 52.45 -9.83 54.02
C ARG A 415 53.90 -10.22 53.64
N PRO A 416 54.23 -10.19 52.33
CA PRO A 416 54.97 -9.05 51.76
C PRO A 416 54.31 -8.55 50.46
N THR A 417 53.84 -7.30 50.40
CA THR A 417 54.55 -6.08 49.91
C THR A 417 54.90 -6.06 48.42
N LYS A 418 54.45 -4.97 47.78
CA LYS A 418 55.12 -4.21 46.69
C LYS A 418 55.04 -4.87 45.31
N THR A 419 54.70 -4.20 44.19
CA THR A 419 54.45 -2.79 43.83
C THR A 419 53.91 -2.79 42.37
N PRO A 420 53.66 -1.65 41.69
CA PRO A 420 52.42 -1.44 40.95
C PRO A 420 52.62 -1.38 39.43
N ASP A 421 51.49 -1.16 38.75
CA ASP A 421 51.33 -0.53 37.44
C ASP A 421 51.99 -1.18 36.21
N ALA A 422 51.13 -1.67 35.32
CA ALA A 422 51.09 -1.22 33.93
C ALA A 422 49.62 -1.14 33.47
#